data_AF-A0A537WRR2-F1
#
_entry.id   AF-A0A537WRR2-F1
#
_cell.length_a   1.000
_cell.length_b   1.000
_cell.length_c   1.000
_cell.angle_alpha   90.00
_cell.angle_beta   90.00
_cell.angle_gamma   90.00
#
_symmetry.space_group_name_H-M   'P 1'
#
loop_
_entity.id
_entity.type
_entity.pdbx_description
1 polymer ?
#
loop_
_entity_poly.entity_id
_entity_poly.type
_entity_poly.pdbx_seq_one_letter_code
_entity_poly.pdbx_strand_id
1 'polypeptide(L)'
;MGTAASAAATEAQTGRAAYEVISEEDIVRLQWWGLYHDKPRVGYFMMRIKIPGGILNAGQLRTIGRLAERFGRNYTELATRQNVQLHWIRLDDFEEIFETLESNGLTTAGACGDTVRNITSCPVAGIARDELFDVTPTLREFAEFFYGNREYSDLPRKHKITISADPTQCNAPDFHCIALVGAIHDGRPGYAFRVGGGLSSAPR
;
A
#
# COMPACT_ATOMS: atom_id res chain seq x y z
N MET A 1 -41.28 8.74 -6.15
CA MET A 1 -40.19 7.96 -5.51
C MET A 1 -39.71 6.85 -6.45
N GLY A 2 -39.10 7.17 -7.60
CA GLY A 2 -38.80 6.16 -8.63
C GLY A 2 -37.52 6.38 -9.45
N THR A 3 -36.68 7.36 -9.13
CA THR A 3 -35.55 7.75 -9.99
C THR A 3 -34.21 7.18 -9.54
N ALA A 4 -33.93 7.15 -8.23
CA ALA A 4 -32.64 6.70 -7.68
C ALA A 4 -32.36 5.19 -7.90
N ALA A 5 -33.39 4.34 -7.82
CA ALA A 5 -33.22 2.90 -8.03
C ALA A 5 -32.93 2.53 -9.50
N SER A 6 -33.44 3.32 -10.45
CA SER A 6 -33.18 3.10 -11.89
C SER A 6 -31.77 3.53 -12.29
N ALA A 7 -31.29 4.66 -11.77
CA ALA A 7 -29.94 5.17 -12.05
C ALA A 7 -28.85 4.25 -11.46
N ALA A 8 -29.02 3.77 -10.22
CA ALA A 8 -28.10 2.82 -9.59
C ALA A 8 -28.04 1.48 -10.33
N ALA A 9 -29.17 1.03 -10.91
CA ALA A 9 -29.21 -0.18 -11.74
C ALA A 9 -28.49 0.03 -13.07
N THR A 10 -28.66 1.20 -13.71
CA THR A 10 -27.97 1.55 -14.96
C THR A 10 -26.45 1.71 -14.76
N GLU A 11 -26.00 2.40 -13.71
CA GLU A 11 -24.55 2.53 -13.38
C GLU A 11 -23.91 1.20 -12.99
N ALA A 12 -24.59 0.34 -12.22
CA ALA A 12 -24.09 -0.99 -11.90
C ALA A 12 -23.97 -1.90 -13.15
N GLN A 13 -24.79 -1.64 -14.17
CA GLN A 13 -24.77 -2.37 -15.42
C GLN A 13 -23.65 -1.89 -16.35
N THR A 14 -23.33 -0.58 -16.34
CA THR A 14 -22.21 0.01 -17.10
C THR A 14 -20.85 -0.47 -16.60
N GLY A 15 -20.59 -0.42 -15.28
CA GLY A 15 -19.30 -0.86 -14.73
C GLY A 15 -19.05 -2.36 -14.88
N ARG A 16 -20.11 -3.18 -14.92
CA ARG A 16 -19.99 -4.60 -15.24
C ARG A 16 -19.68 -4.83 -16.72
N ALA A 17 -20.32 -4.10 -17.62
CA ALA A 17 -20.04 -4.19 -19.05
C ALA A 17 -18.61 -3.71 -19.38
N ALA A 18 -18.13 -2.67 -18.71
CA ALA A 18 -16.75 -2.17 -18.85
C ALA A 18 -15.72 -3.16 -18.28
N TYR A 19 -16.04 -3.86 -17.19
CA TYR A 19 -15.20 -4.94 -16.67
C TYR A 19 -15.10 -6.14 -17.61
N GLU A 20 -16.22 -6.54 -18.23
CA GLU A 20 -16.29 -7.74 -19.09
C GLU A 20 -15.48 -7.60 -20.40
N VAL A 21 -15.09 -6.38 -20.78
CA VAL A 21 -14.27 -6.13 -21.98
C VAL A 21 -12.76 -6.04 -21.71
N ILE A 22 -12.32 -6.01 -20.45
CA ILE A 22 -10.89 -5.95 -20.11
C ILE A 22 -10.28 -7.35 -20.26
N SER A 23 -9.13 -7.42 -20.92
CA SER A 23 -8.37 -8.67 -21.03
C SER A 23 -7.88 -9.16 -19.66
N GLU A 24 -7.79 -10.47 -19.46
CA GLU A 24 -7.25 -11.02 -18.21
C GLU A 24 -5.81 -10.54 -17.92
N GLU A 25 -5.02 -10.29 -18.96
CA GLU A 25 -3.68 -9.75 -18.81
C GLU A 25 -3.69 -8.31 -18.27
N ASP A 26 -4.59 -7.45 -18.76
CA ASP A 26 -4.68 -6.07 -18.28
C ASP A 26 -5.21 -6.01 -16.86
N ILE A 27 -6.13 -6.92 -16.50
CA ILE A 27 -6.53 -7.12 -15.10
C ILE A 27 -5.31 -7.47 -14.21
N VAL A 28 -4.38 -8.30 -14.69
CA VAL A 28 -3.13 -8.57 -13.96
C VAL A 28 -2.26 -7.32 -13.87
N ARG A 29 -2.18 -6.51 -14.93
CA ARG A 29 -1.42 -5.25 -14.96
C ARG A 29 -1.96 -4.22 -13.97
N LEU A 30 -3.26 -4.24 -13.63
CA LEU A 30 -3.83 -3.38 -12.58
C LEU A 30 -3.15 -3.57 -11.20
N GLN A 31 -2.46 -4.68 -10.96
CA GLN A 31 -1.67 -4.88 -9.74
C GLN A 31 -0.59 -3.81 -9.56
N TRP A 32 -0.02 -3.27 -10.64
CA TRP A 32 0.95 -2.17 -10.57
C TRP A 32 0.33 -0.86 -10.08
N TRP A 33 -1.00 -0.75 -10.12
CA TRP A 33 -1.78 0.35 -9.58
C TRP A 33 -2.43 0.02 -8.23
N GLY A 34 -1.98 -1.07 -7.59
CA GLY A 34 -2.44 -1.47 -6.27
C GLY A 34 -3.81 -2.16 -6.24
N LEU A 35 -4.28 -2.63 -7.40
CA LEU A 35 -5.60 -3.23 -7.55
C LEU A 35 -5.51 -4.76 -7.64
N TYR A 36 -6.38 -5.46 -6.92
CA TYR A 36 -6.64 -6.88 -7.08
C TYR A 36 -8.14 -7.12 -7.19
N HIS A 37 -8.54 -8.21 -7.83
CA HIS A 37 -9.91 -8.70 -7.68
C HIS A 37 -10.26 -8.93 -6.22
N ASP A 38 -11.40 -8.40 -5.81
CA ASP A 38 -11.96 -8.58 -4.48
C ASP A 38 -12.72 -9.92 -4.42
N LYS A 39 -11.98 -11.02 -4.53
CA LYS A 39 -12.58 -12.37 -4.63
C LYS A 39 -13.46 -12.67 -3.41
N PRO A 40 -14.62 -13.35 -3.59
CA PRO A 40 -15.13 -13.96 -4.82
C PRO A 40 -16.00 -13.02 -5.70
N ARG A 41 -15.97 -11.71 -5.47
CA ARG A 41 -16.89 -10.75 -6.13
C ARG A 41 -16.36 -10.42 -7.53
N VAL A 42 -17.18 -10.66 -8.54
CA VAL A 42 -16.86 -10.34 -9.94
C VAL A 42 -17.15 -8.85 -10.21
N GLY A 43 -16.26 -8.16 -10.91
CA GLY A 43 -16.39 -6.74 -11.24
C GLY A 43 -16.03 -5.77 -10.11
N TYR A 44 -15.48 -6.29 -9.01
CA TYR A 44 -15.05 -5.48 -7.86
C TYR A 44 -13.56 -5.70 -7.55
N PHE A 45 -12.94 -4.65 -7.04
CA PHE A 45 -11.52 -4.59 -6.75
C PHE A 45 -11.26 -4.17 -5.32
N MET A 46 -10.21 -4.77 -4.75
CA MET A 46 -9.51 -4.26 -3.58
C MET A 46 -8.44 -3.30 -4.08
N MET A 47 -8.40 -2.10 -3.52
CA MET A 47 -7.38 -1.09 -3.81
C MET A 47 -6.52 -0.86 -2.58
N ARG A 48 -5.20 -1.02 -2.71
CA ARG A 48 -4.23 -0.85 -1.62
C ARG A 48 -3.52 0.50 -1.73
N ILE A 49 -3.58 1.27 -0.66
CA ILE A 49 -2.94 2.60 -0.54
C ILE A 49 -1.61 2.43 0.18
N LYS A 50 -0.50 2.91 -0.38
CA LYS A 50 0.81 2.87 0.29
C LYS A 50 0.90 3.99 1.32
N ILE A 51 1.44 3.63 2.47
CA ILE A 51 1.59 4.50 3.64
C ILE A 51 2.94 4.15 4.26
N PRO A 52 4.04 4.83 3.87
CA PRO A 52 5.37 4.56 4.41
C PRO A 52 5.36 4.61 5.95
N GLY A 53 5.78 3.51 6.58
CA GLY A 53 5.79 3.34 8.04
C GLY A 53 4.41 3.38 8.71
N GLY A 54 3.31 3.40 7.96
CA GLY A 54 1.98 3.63 8.51
C GLY A 54 1.72 5.07 8.97
N ILE A 55 2.58 6.02 8.60
CA ILE A 55 2.49 7.41 9.04
C ILE A 55 1.54 8.18 8.12
N LEU A 56 0.44 8.69 8.70
CA LEU A 56 -0.52 9.57 8.03
C LEU A 56 -0.72 10.85 8.83
N ASN A 57 -1.00 11.95 8.15
CA ASN A 57 -1.62 13.10 8.79
C ASN A 57 -3.16 12.94 8.88
N ALA A 58 -3.80 13.76 9.71
CA ALA A 58 -5.25 13.69 9.92
C ALA A 58 -6.07 13.99 8.65
N GLY A 59 -5.54 14.77 7.71
CA GLY A 59 -6.18 15.05 6.42
C GLY A 59 -6.23 13.80 5.54
N GLN A 60 -5.08 13.13 5.38
CA GLN A 60 -4.96 11.89 4.62
C GLN A 60 -5.85 10.78 5.19
N LEU A 61 -5.86 10.59 6.51
CA LEU A 61 -6.73 9.59 7.15
C LEU A 61 -8.21 9.88 6.89
N ARG A 62 -8.63 11.15 6.97
CA ARG A 62 -10.00 11.57 6.62
C ARG A 62 -10.31 11.33 5.14
N THR A 63 -9.36 11.58 4.25
CA THR A 63 -9.52 11.32 2.82
C THR A 63 -9.78 9.84 2.55
N ILE A 64 -9.00 8.94 3.16
CA ILE A 64 -9.22 7.49 3.07
C ILE A 64 -10.60 7.11 3.61
N GLY A 65 -11.01 7.67 4.76
CA GLY A 65 -12.34 7.43 5.33
C GLY A 65 -13.48 7.84 4.41
N ARG A 66 -13.41 9.03 3.79
CA ARG A 66 -14.42 9.49 2.83
C ARG A 66 -14.50 8.61 1.59
N LEU A 67 -13.37 8.15 1.07
CA LEU A 67 -13.34 7.21 -0.05
C LEU A 67 -13.99 5.87 0.32
N ALA A 68 -13.73 5.39 1.53
CA ALA A 68 -14.35 4.18 2.04
C ALA A 68 -15.88 4.32 2.21
N GLU A 69 -16.35 5.43 2.78
CA GLU A 69 -17.78 5.73 2.90
C GLU A 69 -18.47 5.76 1.53
N ARG A 70 -17.86 6.44 0.56
CA ARG A 70 -18.45 6.67 -0.75
C ARG A 70 -18.40 5.47 -1.68
N PHE A 71 -17.24 4.83 -1.80
CA PHE A 71 -17.00 3.75 -2.76
C PHE A 71 -16.87 2.38 -2.09
N GLY A 72 -16.35 2.35 -0.87
CA GLY A 72 -16.00 1.12 -0.15
C GLY A 72 -17.05 0.60 0.84
N ARG A 73 -18.31 1.07 0.75
CA ARG A 73 -19.41 0.71 1.67
C ARG A 73 -19.10 0.97 3.14
N ASN A 74 -18.40 2.07 3.41
CA ASN A 74 -17.93 2.45 4.74
C ASN A 74 -17.10 1.35 5.43
N TYR A 75 -16.24 0.68 4.65
CA TYR A 75 -15.36 -0.38 5.13
C TYR A 75 -13.93 -0.19 4.62
N THR A 76 -12.95 -0.41 5.50
CA THR A 76 -11.52 -0.44 5.19
C THR A 76 -10.82 -1.50 6.02
N GLU A 77 -9.71 -2.03 5.52
CA GLU A 77 -8.87 -2.96 6.26
C GLU A 77 -7.46 -2.40 6.48
N LEU A 78 -6.94 -2.54 7.71
CA LEU A 78 -5.53 -2.33 8.02
C LEU A 78 -4.74 -3.59 7.71
N ALA A 79 -3.77 -3.50 6.82
CA ALA A 79 -2.91 -4.62 6.48
C ALA A 79 -1.74 -4.76 7.46
N THR A 80 -1.21 -5.98 7.56
CA THR A 80 -0.01 -6.32 8.36
C THR A 80 1.28 -5.58 7.94
N ARG A 81 1.25 -4.86 6.80
CA ARG A 81 2.34 -4.00 6.34
C ARG A 81 2.02 -2.51 6.50
N GLN A 82 1.24 -2.14 7.51
CA GLN A 82 0.98 -0.73 7.87
C GLN A 82 0.35 0.09 6.73
N ASN A 83 -0.48 -0.55 5.89
CA ASN A 83 -1.21 0.13 4.82
C ASN A 83 -2.72 -0.08 4.98
N VAL A 84 -3.51 0.68 4.21
CA VAL A 84 -4.97 0.57 4.18
C VAL A 84 -5.42 -0.04 2.85
N GLN A 85 -6.43 -0.89 2.91
CA GLN A 85 -7.12 -1.47 1.76
C GLN A 85 -8.57 -1.00 1.71
N LEU A 86 -8.98 -0.48 0.56
CA LEU A 86 -10.37 -0.25 0.19
C LEU A 86 -10.91 -1.49 -0.53
N HIS A 87 -12.19 -1.80 -0.34
CA HIS A 87 -12.86 -2.94 -0.97
C HIS A 87 -14.07 -2.46 -1.76
N TRP A 88 -14.71 -3.33 -2.53
CA TRP A 88 -15.92 -3.00 -3.31
C TRP A 88 -15.74 -1.89 -4.36
N ILE A 89 -14.52 -1.62 -4.78
CA ILE A 89 -14.26 -0.57 -5.77
C ILE A 89 -14.60 -1.11 -7.16
N ARG A 90 -15.33 -0.34 -7.98
CA ARG A 90 -15.60 -0.69 -9.38
C ARG A 90 -14.63 0.03 -10.29
N LEU A 91 -14.48 -0.49 -11.52
CA LEU A 91 -13.61 0.09 -12.54
C LEU A 91 -13.94 1.58 -12.80
N ASP A 92 -15.23 1.92 -12.91
CA ASP A 92 -15.70 3.28 -13.17
C ASP A 92 -15.33 4.28 -12.05
N ASP A 93 -15.08 3.79 -10.84
CA ASP A 93 -14.73 4.62 -9.68
C ASP A 93 -13.21 4.92 -9.62
N PHE A 94 -12.38 4.29 -10.46
CA PHE A 94 -10.92 4.35 -10.34
C PHE A 94 -10.34 5.75 -10.53
N GLU A 95 -10.77 6.46 -11.57
CA GLU A 95 -10.26 7.80 -11.90
C GLU A 95 -10.43 8.76 -10.73
N GLU A 96 -11.66 8.87 -10.22
CA GLU A 96 -11.98 9.75 -9.10
C GLU A 96 -11.23 9.37 -7.82
N ILE A 97 -11.07 8.07 -7.54
CA ILE A 97 -10.31 7.61 -6.37
C ILE A 97 -8.83 7.98 -6.52
N PHE A 98 -8.23 7.76 -7.69
CA PHE A 98 -6.82 8.09 -7.92
C PHE A 98 -6.56 9.59 -7.80
N GLU A 99 -7.38 10.43 -8.43
CA GLU A 99 -7.26 11.88 -8.33
C GLU A 99 -7.42 12.38 -6.89
N THR A 100 -8.36 11.79 -6.14
CA THR A 100 -8.58 12.14 -4.73
C THR A 100 -7.38 11.74 -3.86
N LEU A 101 -6.77 10.58 -4.11
CA LEU A 101 -5.58 10.15 -3.38
C LEU A 101 -4.37 11.04 -3.72
N GLU A 102 -4.11 11.26 -5.01
CA GLU A 102 -2.95 12.03 -5.48
C GLU A 102 -2.99 13.48 -4.98
N SER A 103 -4.15 14.15 -5.06
CA SER A 103 -4.34 15.52 -4.55
C SER A 103 -4.14 15.64 -3.03
N ASN A 104 -4.11 14.53 -2.30
CA ASN A 104 -3.85 14.45 -0.86
C ASN A 104 -2.48 13.84 -0.51
N GLY A 105 -1.60 13.68 -1.51
CA GLY A 105 -0.26 13.12 -1.33
C GLY A 105 -0.26 11.63 -0.95
N LEU A 106 -1.26 10.88 -1.42
CA LEU A 106 -1.36 9.42 -1.27
C LEU A 106 -1.19 8.75 -2.63
N THR A 107 -0.72 7.50 -2.63
CA THR A 107 -0.52 6.73 -3.86
C THR A 107 -0.82 5.25 -3.66
N THR A 108 -1.24 4.60 -4.74
CA THR A 108 -1.37 3.14 -4.83
C THR A 108 -0.29 2.51 -5.71
N ALA A 109 0.58 3.34 -6.33
CA ALA A 109 1.56 2.92 -7.32
C ALA A 109 2.55 1.90 -6.75
N GLY A 110 2.53 0.70 -7.32
CA GLY A 110 3.32 -0.44 -6.87
C GLY A 110 2.95 -0.96 -5.48
N ALA A 111 1.72 -0.77 -5.02
CA ALA A 111 1.25 -1.40 -3.77
C ALA A 111 1.13 -2.93 -3.92
N CYS A 112 0.93 -3.39 -5.15
CA CYS A 112 0.82 -4.79 -5.55
C CYS A 112 1.74 -5.07 -6.77
N GLY A 113 1.69 -6.28 -7.31
CA GLY A 113 2.56 -6.69 -8.42
C GLY A 113 4.00 -7.00 -7.99
N ASP A 114 4.88 -7.05 -8.98
CA ASP A 114 6.30 -7.41 -8.87
C ASP A 114 7.19 -6.18 -8.81
N THR A 115 7.05 -5.49 -7.68
CA THR A 115 7.71 -4.22 -7.34
C THR A 115 7.90 -4.12 -5.81
N VAL A 116 8.42 -2.98 -5.36
CA VAL A 116 8.62 -2.64 -3.95
C VAL A 116 7.28 -2.38 -3.27
N ARG A 117 6.94 -3.22 -2.28
CA ARG A 117 5.72 -3.10 -1.47
C ARG A 117 5.79 -1.91 -0.52
N ASN A 118 4.73 -1.70 0.27
CA ASN A 118 4.75 -0.71 1.35
C ASN A 118 5.98 -0.91 2.24
N ILE A 119 6.72 0.17 2.50
CA ILE A 119 7.94 0.17 3.30
C ILE A 119 7.50 0.38 4.74
N THR A 120 7.82 -0.58 5.59
CA THR A 120 7.37 -0.61 6.98
C THR A 120 8.43 -0.02 7.90
N SER A 121 8.00 0.43 9.08
CA SER A 121 8.88 0.97 10.12
C SER A 121 8.31 0.69 11.52
N CYS A 122 9.01 1.11 12.57
CA CYS A 122 8.42 1.19 13.90
C CYS A 122 7.24 2.16 13.88
N PRO A 123 6.04 1.81 14.39
CA PRO A 123 4.88 2.71 14.44
C PRO A 123 5.11 4.00 15.22
N VAL A 124 6.14 4.04 16.07
CA VAL A 124 6.52 5.18 16.91
C VAL A 124 7.92 5.70 16.60
N ALA A 125 8.41 5.49 15.37
CA ALA A 125 9.67 6.07 14.90
C ALA A 125 9.65 7.61 15.01
N GLY A 126 10.73 8.20 15.53
CA GLY A 126 10.86 9.63 15.82
C GLY A 126 10.18 10.08 17.13
N ILE A 127 9.56 9.15 17.87
CA ILE A 127 8.79 9.42 19.10
C ILE A 127 9.26 8.53 20.27
N ALA A 128 9.66 7.29 19.98
CA ALA A 128 10.10 6.34 20.99
C ALA A 128 11.28 6.90 21.80
N ARG A 129 11.22 6.72 23.12
CA ARG A 129 12.29 7.18 24.03
C ARG A 129 13.60 6.42 23.81
N ASP A 130 13.45 5.16 23.41
CA ASP A 130 14.46 4.12 23.37
C ASP A 130 14.89 3.74 21.94
N GLU A 131 14.37 4.42 20.91
CA GLU A 131 14.94 4.28 19.57
C GLU A 131 16.38 4.81 19.52
N LEU A 132 17.21 4.19 18.69
CA LEU A 132 18.61 4.61 18.59
C LEU A 132 18.76 5.96 17.88
N PHE A 133 17.90 6.24 16.89
CA PHE A 133 17.81 7.50 16.17
C PHE A 133 16.53 7.52 15.30
N ASP A 134 16.08 8.70 14.90
CA ASP A 134 14.91 8.87 14.03
C ASP A 134 15.22 8.42 12.58
N VAL A 135 14.51 7.38 12.12
CA VAL A 135 14.63 6.83 10.75
C VAL A 135 13.62 7.42 9.76
N THR A 136 12.71 8.29 10.21
CA THR A 136 11.64 8.84 9.36
C THR A 136 12.14 9.59 8.12
N PRO A 137 13.29 10.30 8.13
CA PRO A 137 13.83 10.90 6.90
C PRO A 137 14.24 9.85 5.87
N THR A 138 14.97 8.81 6.28
CA THR A 138 15.38 7.69 5.40
C THR A 138 14.17 6.93 4.85
N LEU A 139 13.15 6.72 5.70
CA LEU A 139 11.90 6.09 5.28
C LEU A 139 11.21 6.88 4.15
N ARG A 140 11.14 8.22 4.25
CA ARG A 140 10.54 9.08 3.23
C ARG A 140 11.34 9.07 1.95
N GLU A 141 12.66 9.20 2.03
CA GLU A 141 13.56 9.15 0.86
C GLU A 141 13.40 7.83 0.08
N PHE A 142 13.34 6.69 0.79
CA PHE A 142 13.09 5.40 0.15
C PHE A 142 11.71 5.34 -0.51
N ALA A 143 10.67 5.86 0.14
CA ALA A 143 9.33 5.87 -0.43
C ALA A 143 9.27 6.74 -1.69
N GLU A 144 9.82 7.94 -1.65
CA GLU A 144 9.92 8.87 -2.79
C GLU A 144 10.71 8.26 -3.95
N PHE A 145 11.81 7.56 -3.65
CA PHE A 145 12.65 6.95 -4.67
C PHE A 145 12.02 5.72 -5.33
N PHE A 146 11.38 4.84 -4.56
CA PHE A 146 10.88 3.56 -5.08
C PHE A 146 9.45 3.61 -5.61
N TYR A 147 8.58 4.47 -5.08
CA TYR A 147 7.15 4.40 -5.39
C TYR A 147 6.87 5.06 -6.74
N GLY A 148 6.29 4.30 -7.66
CA GLY A 148 6.09 4.75 -9.04
C GLY A 148 7.35 4.76 -9.89
N ASN A 149 8.50 4.32 -9.36
CA ASN A 149 9.73 4.26 -10.11
C ASN A 149 9.72 3.09 -11.10
N ARG A 150 9.83 3.41 -12.39
CA ARG A 150 9.77 2.45 -13.49
C ARG A 150 10.92 1.44 -13.45
N GLU A 151 12.11 1.83 -12.99
CA GLU A 151 13.26 0.93 -12.90
C GLU A 151 13.05 -0.20 -11.89
N TYR A 152 12.18 0.03 -10.89
CA TYR A 152 11.84 -0.95 -9.84
C TYR A 152 10.42 -1.51 -9.98
N SER A 153 9.85 -1.40 -11.18
CA SER A 153 8.50 -1.90 -11.50
C SER A 153 8.52 -3.20 -12.32
N ASP A 154 9.67 -3.83 -12.56
CA ASP A 154 9.74 -5.13 -13.24
C ASP A 154 10.73 -6.05 -12.53
N LEU A 155 10.51 -6.22 -11.22
CA LEU A 155 11.37 -7.08 -10.41
C LEU A 155 11.00 -8.56 -10.64
N PRO A 156 11.91 -9.52 -10.40
CA PRO A 156 11.57 -10.94 -10.53
C PRO A 156 10.40 -11.38 -9.65
N ARG A 157 10.22 -10.70 -8.50
CA ARG A 157 9.05 -10.86 -7.63
C ARG A 157 8.87 -9.68 -6.68
N LYS A 158 7.71 -9.61 -6.02
CA LYS A 158 7.42 -8.74 -4.87
C LYS A 158 8.62 -8.53 -3.93
N HIS A 159 8.95 -7.27 -3.66
CA HIS A 159 10.08 -6.91 -2.82
C HIS A 159 9.61 -6.17 -1.55
N LYS A 160 9.99 -6.66 -0.37
CA LYS A 160 9.54 -6.12 0.93
C LYS A 160 10.71 -5.44 1.63
N ILE A 161 10.55 -4.16 1.96
CA ILE A 161 11.56 -3.38 2.68
C ILE A 161 11.00 -2.96 4.05
N THR A 162 11.86 -2.94 5.06
CA THR A 162 11.56 -2.37 6.38
C THR A 162 12.75 -1.59 6.91
N ILE A 163 12.50 -0.48 7.61
CA ILE A 163 13.54 0.43 8.12
C ILE A 163 13.15 0.82 9.54
N SER A 164 13.98 0.50 10.52
CA SER A 164 13.71 0.82 11.93
C SER A 164 14.98 0.86 12.76
N ALA A 165 15.05 1.77 13.72
CA ALA A 165 16.11 1.84 14.72
C ALA A 165 15.59 1.53 16.14
N ASP A 166 14.39 0.96 16.26
CA ASP A 166 13.84 0.43 17.50
C ASP A 166 14.61 -0.84 17.92
N PRO A 167 15.23 -0.87 19.12
CA PRO A 167 15.95 -2.04 19.62
C PRO A 167 15.08 -3.30 19.76
N THR A 168 13.77 -3.14 19.99
CA THR A 168 12.85 -4.28 20.11
C THR A 168 12.53 -4.93 18.77
N GLN A 169 12.87 -4.27 17.66
CA GLN A 169 12.63 -4.73 16.29
C GLN A 169 11.15 -5.09 16.06
N CYS A 170 10.23 -4.26 16.57
CA CYS A 170 8.79 -4.45 16.46
C CYS A 170 8.27 -4.50 14.99
N ASN A 171 9.08 -4.02 14.05
CA ASN A 171 8.85 -4.06 12.61
C ASN A 171 9.23 -5.41 11.95
N ALA A 172 9.65 -6.40 12.75
CA ALA A 172 9.98 -7.77 12.36
C ALA A 172 10.88 -7.86 11.09
N PRO A 173 12.14 -7.42 11.20
CA PRO A 173 13.06 -7.32 10.07
C PRO A 173 13.36 -8.66 9.38
N ASP A 174 13.26 -9.77 10.10
CA ASP A 174 13.74 -11.08 9.62
C ASP A 174 12.98 -11.62 8.41
N PHE A 175 11.70 -11.29 8.23
CA PHE A 175 10.93 -11.78 7.08
C PHE A 175 10.88 -10.79 5.90
N HIS A 176 11.69 -9.73 5.91
CA HIS A 176 11.76 -8.75 4.83
C HIS A 176 12.85 -9.11 3.82
N CYS A 177 12.64 -8.71 2.56
CA CYS A 177 13.63 -8.95 1.50
C CYS A 177 14.89 -8.12 1.74
N ILE A 178 14.71 -6.88 2.22
CA ILE A 178 15.76 -6.01 2.73
C ILE A 178 15.27 -5.39 4.04
N ALA A 179 16.08 -5.43 5.08
CA ALA A 179 15.84 -4.72 6.32
C ALA A 179 17.04 -3.85 6.66
N LEU A 180 16.77 -2.58 6.94
CA LEU A 180 17.72 -1.64 7.53
C LEU A 180 17.43 -1.59 9.04
N VAL A 181 18.28 -2.25 9.82
CA VAL A 181 18.17 -2.30 11.28
C VAL A 181 19.13 -1.27 11.85
N GLY A 182 18.61 -0.26 12.56
CA GLY A 182 19.43 0.78 13.17
C GLY A 182 20.48 0.20 14.10
N ALA A 183 21.70 0.71 13.99
CA ALA A 183 22.85 0.30 14.79
C ALA A 183 23.73 1.51 15.07
N ILE A 184 24.45 1.48 16.19
CA ILE A 184 25.51 2.43 16.49
C ILE A 184 26.84 1.73 16.26
N HIS A 185 27.68 2.27 15.39
CA HIS A 185 29.02 1.77 15.11
C HIS A 185 30.02 2.90 15.30
N ASP A 186 31.02 2.72 16.16
CA ASP A 186 32.01 3.73 16.53
C ASP A 186 31.39 5.09 16.92
N GLY A 187 30.31 5.03 17.69
CA GLY A 187 29.56 6.21 18.14
C GLY A 187 28.73 6.91 17.06
N ARG A 188 28.65 6.35 15.85
CA ARG A 188 27.88 6.92 14.73
C ARG A 188 26.61 6.08 14.46
N PRO A 189 25.46 6.74 14.23
CA PRO A 189 24.26 6.05 13.79
C PRO A 189 24.43 5.52 12.36
N GLY A 190 23.88 4.34 12.11
CA GLY A 190 23.89 3.69 10.80
C GLY A 190 22.94 2.50 10.78
N TYR A 191 23.06 1.67 9.74
CA TYR A 191 22.18 0.52 9.55
C TYR A 191 22.99 -0.76 9.36
N ALA A 192 22.63 -1.79 10.11
CA ALA A 192 22.96 -3.17 9.79
C ALA A 192 21.94 -3.70 8.77
N PHE A 193 22.43 -4.23 7.65
CA PHE A 193 21.59 -4.76 6.58
C PHE A 193 21.31 -6.24 6.80
N ARG A 194 20.03 -6.62 6.70
CA ARG A 194 19.60 -8.03 6.55
C ARG A 194 18.92 -8.19 5.20
N VAL A 195 19.15 -9.32 4.53
CA VAL A 195 18.64 -9.58 3.19
C VAL A 195 18.11 -11.01 3.05
N GLY A 196 17.10 -11.19 2.20
CA GLY A 196 16.62 -12.51 1.77
C GLY A 196 15.50 -13.14 2.60
N GLY A 197 14.93 -12.42 3.57
CA GLY A 197 13.85 -12.92 4.42
C GLY A 197 12.52 -13.14 3.71
N GLY A 198 11.75 -14.16 4.14
CA GLY A 198 10.44 -14.42 3.56
C GLY A 198 9.64 -15.53 4.20
N LEU A 199 8.33 -15.27 4.38
CA LEU A 199 7.33 -16.25 4.82
C LEU A 199 6.49 -16.71 3.62
N SER A 200 7.01 -17.66 2.86
CA SER A 200 6.27 -18.38 1.81
C SER A 200 6.02 -19.83 2.26
N SER A 201 5.64 -20.72 1.34
CA SER A 201 5.59 -22.18 1.59
C SER A 201 6.92 -22.75 2.11
N ALA A 202 8.04 -22.13 1.74
CA ALA A 202 9.36 -22.40 2.30
C ALA A 202 9.88 -21.12 3.02
N PRO A 203 9.77 -21.02 4.35
CA PRO A 203 10.21 -19.84 5.11
C PRO A 203 11.74 -19.75 5.17
N ARG A 204 12.25 -18.52 5.18
CA ARG A 204 13.68 -18.18 5.30
C ARG A 204 13.85 -16.87 6.07
#